data_AF-A0A495ZWN0-F1
#
_entry.id   AF-A0A495ZWN0-F1
#
_cell.length_a   1.000
_cell.length_b   1.000
_cell.length_c   1.000
_cell.angle_alpha   90.00
_cell.angle_beta   90.00
_cell.angle_gamma   90.00
#
_symmetry.space_group_name_H-M   'P 1'
#
loop_
_entity.id
_entity.type
_entity.pdbx_description
1 polymer ?
#
loop_
_entity_poly.entity_id
_entity_poly.type
_entity_poly.pdbx_seq_one_letter_code
_entity_poly.pdbx_strand_id
1 'polypeptide(L)'
;MIFRVLQDVKKLLSSPERWTRGTLARNRKGKTNWQNSNAESFCMTGAVNRIIYDLAIDNKAKVWTDTMAALFDAITADAKEPLYIQRKGGQAMTLYRMIARFNDKSTYNDIIRILDKAIESEEQKFFKTLRMQEKGIGPLPKDLHP
;
A
#
# COMPACT_ATOMS: atom_id res chain seq x y z
N MET A 1 -10.04 -7.18 2.75
CA MET A 1 -9.83 -5.71 2.91
C MET A 1 -8.63 -5.15 2.13
N ILE A 2 -7.42 -5.73 2.22
CA ILE A 2 -6.16 -5.17 1.67
C ILE A 2 -6.23 -4.86 0.16
N PHE A 3 -6.78 -5.80 -0.63
CA PHE A 3 -6.99 -5.64 -2.07
C PHE A 3 -7.72 -4.33 -2.41
N ARG A 4 -8.79 -4.01 -1.68
CA ARG A 4 -9.56 -2.77 -1.90
C ARG A 4 -8.74 -1.52 -1.56
N VAL A 5 -7.99 -1.55 -0.46
CA VAL A 5 -7.12 -0.43 -0.06
C VAL A 5 -6.08 -0.16 -1.15
N LEU A 6 -5.45 -1.20 -1.72
CA LEU A 6 -4.47 -1.03 -2.80
C LEU A 6 -5.09 -0.43 -4.08
N GLN A 7 -6.30 -0.87 -4.45
CA GLN A 7 -7.03 -0.29 -5.58
C GLN A 7 -7.34 1.20 -5.36
N ASP A 8 -7.81 1.56 -4.15
CA ASP A 8 -8.15 2.94 -3.82
C ASP A 8 -6.88 3.82 -3.72
N VAL A 9 -5.75 3.27 -3.25
CA VAL A 9 -4.43 3.94 -3.29
C VAL A 9 -3.99 4.19 -4.73
N LYS A 10 -4.11 3.20 -5.63
CA LYS A 10 -3.82 3.37 -7.05
C LYS A 10 -4.70 4.44 -7.69
N LYS A 11 -5.99 4.45 -7.37
CA LYS A 11 -6.93 5.48 -7.83
C LYS A 11 -6.56 6.87 -7.30
N LEU A 12 -6.13 6.98 -6.05
CA LEU A 12 -5.69 8.24 -5.45
C LEU A 12 -4.42 8.76 -6.15
N LEU A 13 -3.52 7.86 -6.55
CA LEU A 13 -2.29 8.16 -7.25
C LEU A 13 -2.42 8.01 -8.78
N SER A 14 -3.63 8.10 -9.34
CA SER A 14 -3.89 7.73 -10.74
C SER A 14 -3.22 8.60 -11.81
N SER A 15 -2.58 9.69 -11.41
CA SER A 15 -1.86 10.58 -12.33
C SER A 15 -0.57 11.14 -11.70
N PRO A 16 0.43 11.50 -12.53
CA PRO A 16 1.73 11.98 -12.04
C PRO A 16 1.63 13.16 -11.07
N GLU A 17 0.71 14.09 -11.30
CA GLU A 17 0.49 15.27 -10.47
C GLU A 17 -0.12 14.96 -9.10
N ARG A 18 -0.72 13.79 -8.92
CA ARG A 18 -1.25 13.32 -7.62
C ARG A 18 -0.22 12.55 -6.80
N TRP A 19 0.99 12.39 -7.32
CA TRP A 19 2.09 11.73 -6.63
C TRP A 19 3.19 12.72 -6.20
N THR A 20 3.83 12.47 -5.06
CA THR A 20 4.95 13.27 -4.57
C THR A 20 6.08 12.42 -3.95
N ARG A 21 7.30 12.97 -4.00
CA ARG A 21 8.49 12.50 -3.29
C ARG A 21 8.81 13.34 -2.04
N GLY A 22 9.47 12.72 -1.07
CA GLY A 22 10.08 13.34 0.12
C GLY A 22 9.10 13.94 1.13
N THR A 23 7.80 13.69 0.98
CA THR A 23 6.75 14.18 1.89
C THR A 23 5.49 13.33 1.76
N LEU A 24 4.72 13.22 2.85
CA LEU A 24 3.48 12.43 2.87
C LEU A 24 2.40 13.02 1.97
N ALA A 25 2.30 14.35 1.91
CA ALA A 25 1.37 15.04 1.05
C ALA A 25 1.84 16.45 0.67
N ARG A 26 1.30 16.99 -0.42
CA ARG A 26 1.44 18.40 -0.81
C ARG A 26 0.10 19.01 -1.18
N ASN A 27 0.06 20.33 -1.10
CA ASN A 27 -0.96 21.19 -1.69
C ASN A 27 -0.28 22.35 -2.43
N ARG A 28 -1.06 23.27 -3.00
CA ARG A 28 -0.54 24.48 -3.68
C ARG A 28 0.43 25.33 -2.84
N LYS A 29 0.36 25.28 -1.51
CA LYS A 29 1.24 26.03 -0.59
C LYS A 29 2.52 25.25 -0.23
N GLY A 30 2.68 24.02 -0.70
CA GLY A 30 3.86 23.19 -0.45
C GLY A 30 3.54 21.93 0.35
N LYS A 31 4.46 21.53 1.24
CA LYS A 31 4.33 20.31 2.05
C LYS A 31 3.15 20.45 3.01
N THR A 32 2.37 19.38 3.20
CA THR A 32 1.26 19.36 4.15
C THR A 32 1.08 17.97 4.77
N ASN A 33 0.14 17.86 5.71
CA ASN A 33 -0.25 16.58 6.31
C ASN A 33 -1.23 15.85 5.38
N TRP A 34 -1.14 14.53 5.27
CA TRP A 34 -2.05 13.70 4.48
C TRP A 34 -3.52 13.78 4.94
N GLN A 35 -3.77 14.16 6.20
CA GLN A 35 -5.11 14.43 6.75
C GLN A 35 -5.70 15.76 6.29
N ASN A 36 -4.89 16.66 5.74
CA ASN A 36 -5.37 17.96 5.28
C ASN A 36 -6.39 17.74 4.15
N SER A 37 -7.56 18.36 4.26
CA SER A 37 -8.61 18.28 3.24
C SER A 37 -8.15 18.86 1.90
N ASN A 38 -7.21 19.82 1.93
CA ASN A 38 -6.66 20.46 0.74
C ASN A 38 -5.40 19.77 0.21
N ALA A 39 -5.04 18.58 0.69
CA ALA A 39 -3.94 17.80 0.13
C ALA A 39 -4.30 17.32 -1.29
N GLU A 40 -3.45 17.65 -2.26
CA GLU A 40 -3.67 17.41 -3.69
C GLU A 40 -2.84 16.23 -4.22
N SER A 41 -1.66 15.99 -3.64
CA SER A 41 -0.76 14.90 -4.02
C SER A 41 -0.13 14.20 -2.83
N PHE A 42 0.20 12.92 -2.98
CA PHE A 42 0.63 12.03 -1.90
C PHE A 42 1.83 11.17 -2.32
N CYS A 43 2.71 10.83 -1.37
CA CYS A 43 3.60 9.69 -1.58
C CYS A 43 2.84 8.38 -1.34
N MET A 44 3.43 7.23 -1.68
CA MET A 44 2.80 5.93 -1.49
C MET A 44 2.29 5.71 -0.04
N THR A 45 3.08 6.04 0.98
CA THR A 45 2.64 5.92 2.37
C THR A 45 1.56 6.94 2.75
N GLY A 46 1.68 8.19 2.30
CA GLY A 46 0.66 9.20 2.57
C GLY A 46 -0.69 8.82 1.96
N ALA A 47 -0.67 8.20 0.78
CA ALA A 47 -1.85 7.67 0.11
C ALA A 47 -2.48 6.52 0.92
N VAL A 48 -1.69 5.55 1.38
CA VAL A 48 -2.17 4.46 2.26
C VAL A 48 -2.82 5.02 3.52
N ASN A 49 -2.16 5.97 4.19
CA ASN A 49 -2.71 6.61 5.39
C ASN A 49 -4.04 7.31 5.11
N ARG A 50 -4.11 8.06 4.00
CA ARG A 50 -5.33 8.77 3.60
C ARG A 50 -6.48 7.81 3.38
N ILE A 51 -6.27 6.76 2.58
CA ILE A 51 -7.31 5.77 2.28
C ILE A 51 -7.78 5.04 3.56
N ILE A 52 -6.87 4.57 4.40
CA ILE A 52 -7.25 3.85 5.64
C ILE A 52 -7.95 4.78 6.64
N TYR A 53 -7.61 6.06 6.65
CA TYR A 53 -8.30 7.02 7.49
C TYR A 53 -9.72 7.28 7.00
N ASP A 54 -9.90 7.49 5.69
CA ASP A 54 -11.18 7.78 5.04
C ASP A 54 -12.11 6.57 5.05
N LEU A 55 -11.58 5.36 4.96
CA LEU A 55 -12.34 4.13 5.14
C LEU A 55 -12.60 3.96 6.65
N ALA A 56 -13.88 3.94 7.05
CA ALA A 56 -14.31 3.70 8.42
C ALA A 56 -14.10 2.23 8.85
N ILE A 57 -12.87 1.75 8.74
CA ILE A 57 -12.49 0.36 8.99
C ILE A 57 -12.10 0.17 10.46
N ASP A 58 -12.57 -0.90 11.06
CA ASP A 58 -12.08 -1.40 12.35
C ASP A 58 -10.64 -1.90 12.23
N ASN A 59 -9.84 -1.72 13.28
CA ASN A 59 -8.45 -2.17 13.33
C ASN A 59 -7.56 -1.58 12.21
N LYS A 60 -7.63 -0.25 12.03
CA LYS A 60 -6.81 0.53 11.08
C LYS A 60 -5.31 0.18 11.15
N ALA A 61 -4.78 -0.11 12.33
CA ALA A 61 -3.37 -0.47 12.53
C ALA A 61 -3.00 -1.78 11.83
N LYS A 62 -3.85 -2.82 11.93
CA LYS A 62 -3.61 -4.10 11.23
C LYS A 62 -3.73 -3.93 9.72
N VAL A 63 -4.79 -3.28 9.25
CA VAL A 63 -4.99 -3.04 7.81
C VAL A 63 -3.82 -2.25 7.22
N TRP A 64 -3.33 -1.25 7.95
CA TRP A 64 -2.14 -0.51 7.55
C TRP A 64 -0.91 -1.41 7.46
N THR A 65 -0.66 -2.22 8.49
CA THR A 65 0.50 -3.12 8.55
C THR A 65 0.47 -4.11 7.39
N ASP A 66 -0.68 -4.74 7.12
CA ASP A 66 -0.81 -5.72 6.06
C ASP A 66 -0.71 -5.07 4.66
N THR A 67 -1.26 -3.87 4.49
CA THR A 67 -1.15 -3.12 3.21
C THR A 67 0.32 -2.75 2.94
N MET A 68 1.04 -2.28 3.95
CA MET A 68 2.46 -1.95 3.82
C MET A 68 3.31 -3.22 3.58
N ALA A 69 2.94 -4.35 4.17
CA ALA A 69 3.58 -5.63 3.87
C ALA A 69 3.38 -6.04 2.40
N ALA A 70 2.16 -5.97 1.88
CA ALA A 70 1.86 -6.29 0.47
C ALA A 70 2.65 -5.41 -0.52
N LEU A 71 2.74 -4.09 -0.24
CA LEU A 71 3.57 -3.18 -1.03
C LEU A 71 5.05 -3.55 -0.96
N PHE A 72 5.55 -3.87 0.23
CA PHE A 72 6.93 -4.28 0.42
C PHE A 72 7.27 -5.59 -0.32
N ASP A 73 6.37 -6.57 -0.27
CA ASP A 73 6.50 -7.83 -1.00
C ASP A 73 6.54 -7.56 -2.52
N ALA A 74 5.67 -6.68 -3.03
CA ALA A 74 5.68 -6.29 -4.44
C ALA A 74 6.99 -5.58 -4.84
N ILE A 75 7.50 -4.68 -3.99
CA ILE A 75 8.79 -4.00 -4.23
C ILE A 75 9.94 -5.03 -4.24
N THR A 76 9.98 -5.95 -3.28
CA THR A 76 11.07 -6.94 -3.18
C THR A 76 11.01 -7.98 -4.30
N ALA A 77 9.81 -8.40 -4.72
CA ALA A 77 9.62 -9.26 -5.88
C ALA A 77 10.01 -8.59 -7.20
N ASP A 78 9.95 -7.26 -7.25
CA ASP A 78 10.33 -6.48 -8.41
C ASP A 78 11.81 -6.06 -8.44
N ALA A 79 12.37 -5.81 -7.26
CA ALA A 79 13.73 -5.32 -7.14
C ALA A 79 14.71 -6.36 -7.69
N LYS A 80 15.39 -6.00 -8.77
CA LYS A 80 16.58 -6.72 -9.27
C LYS A 80 17.78 -6.61 -8.32
N GLU A 81 17.69 -5.78 -7.28
CA GLU A 81 18.74 -5.63 -6.27
C GLU A 81 18.23 -5.99 -4.87
N PRO A 82 19.06 -6.69 -4.06
CA PRO A 82 18.70 -7.05 -2.71
C PRO A 82 18.49 -5.79 -1.85
N LEU A 83 17.25 -5.54 -1.45
CA LEU A 83 16.95 -4.58 -0.38
C LEU A 83 17.57 -5.11 0.91
N TYR A 84 18.74 -4.58 1.27
CA TYR A 84 19.45 -4.98 2.48
C TYR A 84 18.67 -4.52 3.73
N ILE A 85 17.87 -5.44 4.30
CA ILE A 85 17.15 -5.21 5.55
C ILE A 85 18.13 -5.38 6.71
N GLN A 86 18.71 -4.30 7.22
CA GLN A 86 19.26 -4.33 8.57
C GLN A 86 18.10 -4.43 9.57
N ARG A 87 17.85 -5.63 10.09
CA ARG A 87 16.91 -5.90 11.18
C ARG A 87 17.43 -5.27 12.49
N LYS A 88 17.32 -3.95 12.65
CA LYS A 88 17.41 -3.28 13.94
C LYS A 88 16.29 -2.25 14.07
N GLY A 89 15.21 -2.65 14.74
CA GLY A 89 14.02 -1.82 14.99
C GLY A 89 12.70 -2.52 14.64
N GLY A 90 11.62 -2.15 15.33
CA GLY A 90 10.29 -2.75 15.15
C GLY A 90 9.81 -2.79 13.70
N GLN A 91 9.13 -3.87 13.32
CA GLN A 91 8.79 -4.22 11.93
C GLN A 91 8.09 -3.08 11.15
N ALA A 92 7.16 -2.35 11.79
CA ALA A 92 6.40 -1.26 11.15
C ALA A 92 7.28 -0.07 10.71
N MET A 93 8.27 0.32 11.52
CA MET A 93 9.21 1.39 11.17
C MET A 93 10.13 0.99 10.03
N THR A 94 10.43 -0.31 9.90
CA THR A 94 11.26 -0.85 8.82
C THR A 94 10.50 -0.82 7.49
N LEU A 95 9.24 -1.28 7.46
CA LEU A 95 8.39 -1.24 6.26
C LEU A 95 8.19 0.20 5.74
N TYR A 96 7.84 1.12 6.64
CA TYR A 96 7.71 2.55 6.32
C TYR A 96 8.94 3.11 5.60
N ARG A 97 10.13 2.91 6.18
CA ARG A 97 11.38 3.45 5.64
C ARG A 97 11.72 2.87 4.26
N MET A 98 11.46 1.59 4.05
CA MET A 98 11.75 0.93 2.77
C MET A 98 10.81 1.43 1.67
N ILE A 99 9.52 1.53 1.94
CA ILE A 99 8.53 2.06 0.99
C ILE A 99 8.80 3.54 0.68
N ALA A 100 9.11 4.35 1.71
CA ALA A 100 9.48 5.75 1.51
C ALA A 100 10.75 5.89 0.64
N ARG A 101 11.78 5.08 0.90
CA ARG A 101 13.02 5.07 0.11
C ARG A 101 12.78 4.64 -1.34
N PHE A 102 11.95 3.61 -1.56
CA PHE A 102 11.53 3.23 -2.91
C PHE A 102 10.81 4.39 -3.59
N ASN A 103 9.79 4.96 -2.94
CA ASN A 103 9.02 6.08 -3.47
C ASN A 103 9.91 7.24 -3.94
N ASP A 104 10.90 7.61 -3.14
CA ASP A 104 11.75 8.77 -3.42
C ASP A 104 12.78 8.52 -4.52
N LYS A 105 13.10 7.25 -4.81
CA LYS A 105 14.04 6.86 -5.88
C LYS A 105 13.37 6.41 -7.18
N SER A 106 12.07 6.14 -7.13
CA SER A 106 11.27 5.60 -8.24
C SER A 106 10.70 6.70 -9.12
N THR A 107 10.33 6.36 -10.37
CA THR A 107 9.49 7.19 -11.23
C THR A 107 8.01 6.99 -10.91
N TYR A 108 7.13 7.85 -11.41
CA TYR A 108 5.69 7.64 -11.28
C TYR A 108 5.25 6.28 -11.84
N ASN A 109 5.78 5.88 -13.00
CA ASN A 109 5.44 4.60 -13.63
C ASN A 109 5.87 3.41 -12.77
N ASP A 110 7.00 3.51 -12.08
CA ASP A 110 7.42 2.47 -11.12
C ASP A 110 6.45 2.35 -9.95
N ILE A 111 5.91 3.46 -9.45
CA ILE A 111 4.92 3.47 -8.37
C ILE A 111 3.65 2.74 -8.81
N ILE A 112 3.11 3.07 -9.99
CA ILE A 112 1.92 2.41 -10.54
C ILE A 112 2.17 0.92 -10.77
N ARG A 113 3.33 0.58 -11.33
CA ARG A 113 3.72 -0.82 -11.60
C ARG A 113 3.84 -1.66 -10.32
N ILE A 114 4.37 -1.09 -9.23
CA ILE A 114 4.38 -1.78 -7.93
C ILE A 114 2.98 -1.95 -7.37
N LEU A 115 2.12 -0.94 -7.49
CA LEU A 115 0.72 -1.04 -7.07
C LEU A 115 0.00 -2.15 -7.84
N ASP A 116 0.21 -2.24 -9.16
CA ASP A 116 -0.36 -3.31 -10.00
C ASP A 116 0.09 -4.69 -9.54
N LYS A 117 1.39 -4.87 -9.27
CA LYS A 117 1.92 -6.14 -8.73
C LYS A 117 1.34 -6.49 -7.37
N ALA A 118 1.21 -5.51 -6.48
CA ALA A 118 0.62 -5.73 -5.15
C ALA A 118 -0.86 -6.13 -5.28
N ILE A 119 -1.62 -5.46 -6.15
CA ILE A 119 -3.03 -5.75 -6.43
C ILE A 119 -3.18 -7.17 -7.00
N GLU A 120 -2.39 -7.53 -8.01
CA GLU A 120 -2.42 -8.87 -8.63
C GLU A 120 -2.09 -9.97 -7.62
N SER A 121 -1.08 -9.76 -6.77
CA SER A 121 -0.70 -10.72 -5.73
C SER A 121 -1.82 -10.94 -4.72
N GLU A 122 -2.47 -9.87 -4.24
CA GLU A 122 -3.60 -9.97 -3.31
C GLU A 122 -4.84 -10.60 -3.96
N GLU A 123 -5.10 -10.33 -5.24
CA GLU A 123 -6.15 -10.98 -6.01
C GLU A 123 -5.93 -12.49 -6.12
N GLN A 124 -4.72 -12.92 -6.45
CA GLN A 124 -4.36 -14.34 -6.52
C GLN A 124 -4.50 -15.03 -5.16
N LYS A 125 -4.10 -14.38 -4.06
CA LYS A 125 -4.30 -14.89 -2.70
C LYS A 125 -5.79 -15.10 -2.40
N PHE A 126 -6.63 -14.14 -2.74
CA PHE A 126 -8.08 -14.22 -2.56
C PHE A 126 -8.68 -15.43 -3.30
N PHE A 127 -8.40 -15.58 -4.60
CA PHE A 127 -8.91 -16.71 -5.38
C PHE A 127 -8.34 -18.07 -4.92
N LYS A 128 -7.08 -18.11 -4.47
CA LYS A 128 -6.50 -19.33 -3.89
C LYS A 128 -7.27 -19.76 -2.63
N THR A 129 -7.59 -18.81 -1.75
CA THR A 129 -8.37 -19.09 -0.54
C THR A 129 -9.77 -19.62 -0.88
N LEU A 130 -10.46 -19.00 -1.85
CA LEU A 130 -11.77 -19.49 -2.32
C LEU A 130 -11.71 -20.93 -2.84
N ARG A 131 -10.72 -21.24 -3.70
CA ARG A 131 -10.55 -22.60 -4.24
C ARG A 131 -10.24 -23.64 -3.16
N MET A 132 -9.53 -23.27 -2.10
CA MET A 132 -9.28 -24.17 -0.97
C MET A 132 -10.57 -24.47 -0.19
N GLN A 133 -11.48 -23.49 -0.09
CA GLN A 133 -12.77 -23.64 0.57
C GLN A 133 -13.75 -24.50 -0.21
N GLU A 134 -13.80 -24.35 -1.54
CA GLU A 134 -14.58 -25.23 -2.41
C GLU A 134 -14.15 -26.71 -2.29
N LYS A 135 -12.89 -26.96 -1.91
CA LYS A 135 -12.35 -28.30 -1.65
C LYS A 135 -12.56 -28.78 -0.21
N GLY A 136 -13.22 -28.00 0.65
CA GLY A 136 -13.40 -28.32 2.07
C GLY A 136 -12.10 -28.22 2.90
N ILE A 137 -11.08 -27.52 2.41
CA ILE A 137 -9.77 -27.41 3.05
C ILE A 137 -9.65 -26.03 3.71
N GLY A 138 -10.04 -25.91 4.98
CA GLY A 138 -9.76 -24.77 5.86
C GLY A 138 -10.94 -23.83 6.17
N PRO A 139 -10.74 -22.85 7.08
CA PRO A 139 -11.80 -21.96 7.54
C PRO A 139 -12.21 -20.90 6.50
N LEU A 140 -13.46 -20.45 6.56
CA LEU A 140 -14.04 -19.36 5.74
C LEU A 140 -13.32 -18.01 6.01
N PRO A 141 -13.10 -17.15 5.00
CA PRO A 141 -12.49 -15.85 5.19
C PRO A 141 -13.55 -14.91 5.77
N LYS A 142 -13.22 -14.23 6.87
CA LYS A 142 -14.17 -13.34 7.57
C LYS A 142 -14.60 -12.10 6.77
N ASP A 143 -13.97 -11.86 5.61
CA ASP A 143 -14.15 -10.67 4.78
C ASP A 143 -15.15 -10.86 3.63
N LEU A 144 -15.84 -12.01 3.55
CA LEU A 144 -16.91 -12.27 2.57
C LEU A 144 -18.27 -11.84 3.13
N HIS A 145 -18.49 -10.54 3.27
CA HIS A 145 -19.85 -10.00 3.33
C HIS A 145 -19.97 -8.89 2.27
N PRO A 146 -21.05 -8.90 1.45
CA PRO A 146 -21.33 -7.86 0.47
C PRO A 146 -21.55 -6.49 1.11
#